data_AF-M1BLW4-F1
#
_entry.id   AF-M1BLW4-F1
#
_cell.length_a   1.000
_cell.length_b   1.000
_cell.length_c   1.000
_cell.angle_alpha   90.00
_cell.angle_beta   90.00
_cell.angle_gamma   90.00
#
_symmetry.space_group_name_H-M   'P 1'
#
loop_
_entity.id
_entity.type
_entity.pdbx_description
1 polymer ?
#
loop_
_entity_poly.entity_id
_entity_poly.type
_entity_poly.pdbx_seq_one_letter_code
_entity_poly.pdbx_strand_id
1 'polypeptide(L)'
;MAQQFDVNERMRSILIDWLIEVHHKFDLREETLFLTVNLIDRFLEKQSVVRKKLQLVGLVATLLACKYEEVTLPVVDDLVFISDKAYARKEVLELEKLMLNTLQFNMSVPTPYVFMRRFLKAAQSDRKLELLSFFLIELCLVEYEMLKFPPSFIAAAAIFTAQCTLYGVKQWSTTCELHTKYSEYQLLECSRLIVGFHQNAATGKLTGVHRKYNTSKFGHAAKCEPAHFLLEQNQ
;
A
#
# COMPACT_ATOMS: atom_id res chain seq x y z
N MET A 1 15.96 0.96 -3.53
CA MET A 1 16.23 0.91 -4.98
C MET A 1 17.67 1.25 -5.36
N ALA A 2 18.42 2.03 -4.57
CA ALA A 2 19.80 2.41 -4.91
C ALA A 2 20.78 1.24 -5.15
N GLN A 3 20.52 0.05 -4.58
CA GLN A 3 21.35 -1.14 -4.77
C GLN A 3 20.93 -2.01 -5.98
N GLN A 4 19.86 -1.64 -6.69
CA GLN A 4 19.37 -2.37 -7.86
C GLN A 4 20.01 -1.84 -9.14
N PHE A 5 20.50 -2.74 -10.00
CA PHE A 5 21.15 -2.37 -11.26
C PHE A 5 20.20 -2.41 -12.47
N ASP A 6 19.15 -3.23 -12.44
CA ASP A 6 18.24 -3.45 -13.58
C ASP A 6 16.76 -3.17 -13.24
N VAL A 7 16.46 -2.84 -11.98
CA VAL A 7 15.11 -2.47 -11.50
C VAL A 7 15.16 -1.03 -10.97
N ASN A 8 14.14 -0.25 -11.29
CA ASN A 8 13.99 1.11 -10.79
C ASN A 8 12.65 1.32 -10.06
N GLU A 9 12.50 2.49 -9.46
CA GLU A 9 11.34 2.87 -8.65
C GLU A 9 10.03 2.77 -9.44
N ARG A 10 10.05 3.21 -10.71
CA ARG A 10 8.89 3.12 -11.60
C ARG A 10 8.48 1.67 -11.89
N MET A 11 9.42 0.75 -12.07
CA MET A 11 9.12 -0.66 -12.25
C MET A 11 8.48 -1.28 -11.00
N ARG A 12 8.94 -0.87 -9.80
CA ARG A 12 8.28 -1.24 -8.54
C ARG A 12 6.84 -0.72 -8.51
N SER A 13 6.61 0.56 -8.81
CA SER A 13 5.26 1.13 -8.82
C SER A 13 4.33 0.39 -9.79
N ILE A 14 4.80 0.03 -10.98
CA ILE A 14 4.05 -0.81 -11.94
C ILE A 14 3.70 -2.18 -11.33
N LEU A 15 4.67 -2.82 -10.65
CA LEU A 15 4.43 -4.10 -9.99
C LEU A 15 3.37 -3.97 -8.89
N ILE A 16 3.48 -2.97 -8.02
CA ILE A 16 2.54 -2.79 -6.90
C ILE A 16 1.13 -2.47 -7.41
N ASP A 17 0.99 -1.59 -8.42
CA ASP A 17 -0.30 -1.28 -9.04
C ASP A 17 -0.99 -2.54 -9.58
N TRP A 18 -0.23 -3.38 -10.29
CA TRP A 18 -0.74 -4.67 -10.78
C TRP A 18 -1.09 -5.63 -9.64
N LEU A 19 -0.27 -5.73 -8.59
CA LEU A 19 -0.53 -6.58 -7.44
C LEU A 19 -1.78 -6.17 -6.66
N ILE A 20 -2.16 -4.89 -6.67
CA ILE A 20 -3.41 -4.41 -6.08
C ILE A 20 -4.62 -4.94 -6.87
N GLU A 21 -4.53 -5.04 -8.19
CA GLU A 21 -5.56 -5.70 -9.01
C GLU A 21 -5.63 -7.20 -8.74
N VAL A 22 -4.47 -7.86 -8.63
CA VAL A 22 -4.38 -9.29 -8.28
C VAL A 22 -5.00 -9.56 -6.90
N HIS A 23 -4.62 -8.76 -5.90
CA HIS A 23 -5.16 -8.78 -4.56
C HIS A 23 -6.69 -8.65 -4.56
N HIS A 24 -7.21 -7.68 -5.29
CA HIS A 24 -8.65 -7.47 -5.40
C HIS A 24 -9.37 -8.63 -6.11
N LYS A 25 -8.76 -9.21 -7.16
CA LYS A 25 -9.33 -10.32 -7.92
C LYS A 25 -9.46 -11.60 -7.09
N PHE A 26 -8.50 -11.85 -6.20
CA PHE A 26 -8.55 -13.00 -5.28
C PHE A 26 -9.34 -12.72 -3.99
N ASP A 27 -9.89 -11.51 -3.83
CA ASP A 27 -10.61 -11.06 -2.63
C ASP A 27 -9.84 -11.33 -1.32
N LEU A 28 -8.53 -11.07 -1.36
CA LEU A 28 -7.64 -11.26 -0.21
C LEU A 28 -7.86 -10.15 0.84
N ARG A 29 -7.50 -10.45 2.09
CA ARG A 29 -7.52 -9.49 3.20
C ARG A 29 -6.55 -8.35 2.96
N GLU A 30 -6.85 -7.18 3.52
CA GLU A 30 -6.00 -6.00 3.42
C GLU A 30 -4.60 -6.27 4.02
N GLU A 31 -4.53 -6.96 5.17
CA GLU A 31 -3.28 -7.40 5.82
C GLU A 31 -2.30 -8.02 4.81
N THR A 32 -2.83 -8.91 3.95
CA THR A 32 -2.09 -9.64 2.92
C THR A 32 -1.44 -8.69 1.91
N LEU A 33 -2.15 -7.65 1.46
CA LEU A 33 -1.60 -6.66 0.53
C LEU A 33 -0.45 -5.87 1.17
N PHE A 34 -0.67 -5.35 2.38
CA PHE A 34 0.35 -4.54 3.06
C PHE A 34 1.60 -5.36 3.40
N LEU A 35 1.43 -6.62 3.81
CA LEU A 35 2.54 -7.52 4.03
C LEU A 35 3.26 -7.86 2.72
N THR A 36 2.53 -8.12 1.63
CA THR A 36 3.10 -8.35 0.29
C THR A 36 4.07 -7.23 -0.10
N VAL A 37 3.63 -5.97 -0.03
CA VAL A 37 4.46 -4.82 -0.39
C VAL A 37 5.70 -4.72 0.50
N ASN A 38 5.53 -4.94 1.82
CA ASN A 38 6.66 -4.94 2.75
C ASN A 38 7.71 -6.01 2.42
N LEU A 39 7.27 -7.23 2.07
CA LEU A 39 8.16 -8.32 1.70
C LEU A 39 8.93 -8.00 0.42
N ILE A 40 8.27 -7.43 -0.59
CA ILE A 40 8.90 -7.00 -1.84
C ILE A 40 10.01 -6.00 -1.55
N ASP A 41 9.71 -4.93 -0.80
CA ASP A 41 10.66 -3.85 -0.56
C ASP A 41 11.88 -4.33 0.24
N ARG A 42 11.68 -5.11 1.31
CA ARG A 42 12.78 -5.68 2.11
C ARG A 42 13.60 -6.71 1.33
N PHE A 43 12.97 -7.44 0.41
CA PHE A 43 13.69 -8.38 -0.43
C PHE A 43 14.54 -7.64 -1.47
N LEU A 44 13.97 -6.65 -2.15
CA LEU A 44 14.69 -5.80 -3.12
C LEU A 44 15.74 -4.90 -2.47
N GLU A 45 15.67 -4.66 -1.17
CA GLU A 45 16.75 -4.01 -0.44
C GLU A 45 18.00 -4.90 -0.35
N LYS A 46 17.83 -6.22 -0.25
CA LYS A 46 18.91 -7.18 0.04
C LYS A 46 19.35 -8.01 -1.15
N GLN A 47 18.52 -8.13 -2.19
CA GLN A 47 18.76 -9.01 -3.34
C GLN A 47 18.65 -8.24 -4.64
N SER A 48 19.72 -8.25 -5.44
CA SER A 48 19.69 -7.71 -6.80
C SER A 48 18.83 -8.59 -7.70
N VAL A 49 17.82 -7.99 -8.34
CA VAL A 49 16.86 -8.68 -9.20
C VAL A 49 16.92 -8.11 -10.60
N VAL A 50 16.91 -8.99 -11.60
CA VAL A 50 16.76 -8.58 -13.00
C VAL A 50 15.29 -8.29 -13.31
N ARG A 51 15.00 -7.33 -14.18
CA ARG A 51 13.63 -6.86 -14.47
C ARG A 51 12.67 -7.99 -14.85
N LYS A 52 13.16 -9.02 -15.55
CA LYS A 52 12.38 -10.19 -16.00
C LYS A 52 11.88 -11.07 -14.84
N LYS A 53 12.46 -10.95 -13.64
CA LYS A 53 12.08 -11.70 -12.45
C LYS A 53 11.30 -10.86 -11.44
N LEU A 54 11.11 -9.56 -11.69
CA LEU A 54 10.44 -8.66 -10.74
C LEU A 54 8.97 -9.05 -10.48
N GLN A 55 8.23 -9.46 -11.50
CA GLN A 55 6.86 -9.95 -11.30
C GLN A 55 6.81 -11.26 -10.53
N LEU A 56 7.78 -12.18 -10.73
CA LEU A 56 7.90 -13.40 -9.94
C LEU A 56 8.15 -13.08 -8.46
N VAL A 57 8.98 -12.07 -8.14
CA VAL A 57 9.16 -11.57 -6.77
C VAL A 57 7.83 -11.12 -6.17
N GLY A 58 7.04 -10.35 -6.93
CA GLY A 58 5.71 -9.92 -6.48
C GLY A 58 4.76 -11.08 -6.17
N LEU A 59 4.67 -12.05 -7.07
CA LEU A 59 3.83 -13.24 -6.90
C LEU A 59 4.24 -14.09 -5.69
N VAL A 60 5.54 -14.29 -5.49
CA VAL A 60 6.08 -15.04 -4.35
C VAL A 60 5.85 -14.29 -3.04
N ALA A 61 6.01 -12.97 -3.03
CA ALA A 61 5.68 -12.15 -1.85
C ALA A 61 4.20 -12.26 -1.50
N THR A 62 3.29 -12.24 -2.49
CA THR A 62 1.86 -12.48 -2.29
C THR A 62 1.58 -13.88 -1.74
N LEU A 63 2.20 -14.91 -2.31
CA LEU A 63 2.08 -16.29 -1.81
C LEU A 63 2.46 -16.40 -0.33
N LEU A 64 3.59 -15.81 0.04
CA LEU A 64 4.09 -15.81 1.41
C LEU A 64 3.19 -15.02 2.35
N ALA A 65 2.68 -13.86 1.92
CA ALA A 65 1.73 -13.08 2.70
C ALA A 65 0.41 -13.85 2.89
N CYS A 66 -0.11 -14.52 1.84
CA CYS A 66 -1.31 -15.36 1.95
C CYS A 66 -1.10 -16.51 2.95
N LYS A 67 0.04 -17.20 2.89
CA LYS A 67 0.37 -18.25 3.87
C LYS A 67 0.42 -17.75 5.31
N TYR A 68 0.66 -16.46 5.50
CA TYR A 68 0.78 -15.84 6.82
C TYR A 68 -0.54 -15.28 7.35
N GLU A 69 -1.33 -14.61 6.50
CA GLU A 69 -2.51 -13.83 6.91
C GLU A 69 -3.86 -14.48 6.53
N GLU A 70 -3.89 -15.37 5.54
CA GLU A 70 -5.13 -15.93 5.01
C GLU A 70 -5.51 -17.27 5.65
N VAL A 71 -6.82 -17.49 5.77
CA VAL A 71 -7.36 -18.81 6.15
C VAL A 71 -7.45 -19.73 4.93
N THR A 72 -7.83 -19.18 3.77
CA THR A 72 -7.87 -19.89 2.50
C THR A 72 -6.94 -19.18 1.53
N LEU A 73 -5.91 -19.88 1.07
CA LEU A 73 -4.89 -19.32 0.20
C LEU A 73 -5.08 -19.80 -1.25
N PRO A 74 -4.75 -18.95 -2.25
CA PRO A 74 -4.62 -19.42 -3.63
C PRO A 74 -3.51 -20.46 -3.71
N VAL A 75 -3.71 -21.50 -4.53
CA VAL A 75 -2.66 -22.49 -4.77
C VAL A 75 -1.59 -21.92 -5.70
N VAL A 76 -0.40 -22.52 -5.70
CA VAL A 76 0.70 -22.05 -6.56
C VAL A 76 0.29 -21.99 -8.03
N ASP A 77 -0.56 -22.91 -8.48
CA ASP A 77 -1.03 -22.96 -9.87
C ASP A 77 -1.96 -21.78 -10.21
N ASP A 78 -2.68 -21.20 -9.24
CA ASP A 78 -3.49 -19.99 -9.46
C ASP A 78 -2.58 -18.77 -9.74
N LEU A 79 -1.46 -18.68 -9.01
CA LEU A 79 -0.46 -17.63 -9.20
C LEU A 79 0.32 -17.79 -10.51
N VAL A 80 0.60 -19.04 -10.91
CA VAL A 80 1.16 -19.32 -12.24
C VAL A 80 0.16 -18.92 -13.32
N PHE A 81 -1.13 -19.26 -13.15
CA PHE A 81 -2.17 -18.92 -14.10
C PHE A 81 -2.36 -17.40 -14.26
N ILE A 82 -2.41 -16.64 -13.16
CA ILE A 82 -2.57 -15.17 -13.24
C ILE A 82 -1.36 -14.46 -13.85
N SER A 83 -0.19 -15.11 -13.83
CA SER A 83 1.02 -14.65 -14.52
C SER A 83 1.05 -14.99 -16.01
N ASP A 84 -0.06 -15.45 -16.59
CA ASP A 84 -0.15 -15.97 -17.96
C ASP A 84 0.88 -17.09 -18.22
N LYS A 85 1.11 -17.94 -17.20
CA LYS A 85 2.08 -19.03 -17.21
C LYS A 85 3.52 -18.57 -17.56
N ALA A 86 3.86 -17.32 -17.26
CA ALA A 86 5.21 -16.79 -17.47
C ALA A 86 6.29 -17.50 -16.64
N TYR A 87 5.89 -18.21 -15.57
CA TYR A 87 6.79 -18.90 -14.65
C TYR A 87 6.35 -20.34 -14.39
N ALA A 88 7.32 -21.24 -14.25
CA ALA A 88 7.06 -22.60 -13.82
C ALA A 88 6.90 -22.68 -12.29
N ARG A 89 6.11 -23.65 -11.82
CA ARG A 89 5.94 -23.95 -10.38
C ARG A 89 7.26 -24.09 -9.63
N LYS A 90 8.27 -24.70 -10.27
CA LYS A 90 9.62 -24.87 -9.69
C LYS A 90 10.27 -23.52 -9.38
N GLU A 91 10.17 -22.55 -10.29
CA GLU A 91 10.75 -21.21 -10.12
C GLU A 91 10.08 -20.46 -8.96
N VAL A 92 8.76 -20.61 -8.80
CA VAL A 92 8.01 -20.02 -7.68
C VAL A 92 8.53 -20.56 -6.35
N LEU A 93 8.70 -21.89 -6.23
CA LEU A 93 9.17 -22.53 -4.99
C LEU A 93 10.64 -22.23 -4.68
N GLU A 94 11.49 -22.14 -5.71
CA GLU A 94 12.89 -21.77 -5.53
C GLU A 94 13.01 -20.33 -5.02
N LEU A 95 12.26 -19.39 -5.60
CA LEU A 95 12.26 -18.00 -5.15
C LEU A 95 11.59 -17.84 -3.78
N GLU A 96 10.55 -18.61 -3.47
CA GLU A 96 9.94 -18.66 -2.13
C GLU A 96 11.00 -18.98 -1.07
N LYS A 97 11.76 -20.05 -1.27
CA LYS A 97 12.85 -20.43 -0.38
C LYS A 97 13.91 -19.34 -0.29
N LEU A 98 14.30 -18.72 -1.41
CA LEU A 98 15.28 -17.64 -1.42
C LEU A 98 14.79 -16.42 -0.62
N MET A 99 13.54 -16.02 -0.80
CA MET A 99 12.95 -14.87 -0.13
C MET A 99 12.86 -15.10 1.39
N LEU A 100 12.36 -16.25 1.83
CA LEU A 100 12.30 -16.60 3.25
C LEU A 100 13.68 -16.57 3.91
N ASN A 101 14.68 -17.17 3.26
CA ASN A 101 16.05 -17.16 3.80
C ASN A 101 16.66 -15.76 3.83
N THR A 102 16.46 -14.96 2.79
CA THR A 102 16.93 -13.57 2.71
C THR A 102 16.33 -12.70 3.82
N LEU A 103 15.04 -12.91 4.12
CA LEU A 103 14.32 -12.21 5.16
C LEU A 103 14.47 -12.86 6.54
N GLN A 104 15.24 -13.95 6.64
CA GLN A 104 15.47 -14.71 7.88
C GLN A 104 14.16 -15.12 8.56
N PHE A 105 13.15 -15.47 7.76
CA PHE A 105 11.80 -15.81 8.22
C PHE A 105 11.12 -14.72 9.08
N ASN A 106 11.63 -13.48 9.07
CA ASN A 106 11.00 -12.37 9.78
C ASN A 106 9.82 -11.82 8.97
N MET A 107 8.66 -12.46 9.14
CA MET A 107 7.39 -12.12 8.48
C MET A 107 6.50 -11.24 9.35
N SER A 108 6.66 -11.30 10.67
CA SER A 108 5.85 -10.56 11.66
C SER A 108 6.33 -9.13 11.82
N VAL A 109 5.88 -8.24 10.93
CA VAL A 109 6.29 -6.83 10.92
C VAL A 109 5.09 -5.90 10.98
N PRO A 110 5.20 -4.74 11.67
CA PRO A 110 4.13 -3.78 11.70
C PRO A 110 3.97 -3.13 10.33
N THR A 111 2.78 -3.25 9.74
CA THR A 111 2.41 -2.61 8.48
C THR A 111 1.55 -1.37 8.72
N PRO A 112 1.38 -0.48 7.72
CA PRO A 112 0.50 0.68 7.88
C PRO A 112 -0.94 0.30 8.24
N TYR A 113 -1.39 -0.90 7.82
CA TYR A 113 -2.71 -1.45 8.15
C TYR A 113 -2.98 -1.52 9.66
N VAL A 114 -2.06 -2.09 10.46
CA VAL A 114 -2.33 -2.27 11.90
C VAL A 114 -2.48 -0.94 12.64
N PHE A 115 -1.73 0.07 12.21
CA PHE A 115 -1.87 1.44 12.71
C PHE A 115 -3.16 2.10 12.24
N MET A 116 -3.52 1.94 10.96
CA MET A 116 -4.78 2.44 10.39
C MET A 116 -5.99 1.95 11.22
N ARG A 117 -6.08 0.64 11.51
CA ARG A 117 -7.15 0.07 12.34
C ARG A 117 -7.22 0.69 13.74
N ARG A 118 -6.07 0.99 14.34
CA ARG A 118 -6.00 1.59 15.69
C ARG A 118 -6.34 3.08 15.69
N PHE A 119 -5.89 3.81 14.67
CA PHE A 119 -6.05 5.25 14.58
C PHE A 119 -7.44 5.66 14.10
N LEU A 120 -8.09 4.88 13.24
CA LEU A 120 -9.49 5.08 12.86
C LEU A 120 -10.44 5.06 14.08
N LYS A 121 -10.17 4.19 15.07
CA LYS A 121 -10.90 4.20 16.35
C LYS A 121 -10.69 5.50 17.13
N ALA A 122 -9.46 6.02 17.15
CA ALA A 122 -9.15 7.30 17.82
C ALA A 122 -9.81 8.49 17.10
N ALA A 123 -9.91 8.41 15.77
CA ALA A 123 -10.58 9.38 14.92
C ALA A 123 -12.11 9.29 14.96
N GLN A 124 -12.68 8.34 15.71
CA GLN A 124 -14.13 8.06 15.75
C GLN A 124 -14.72 7.90 14.33
N SER A 125 -14.00 7.19 13.47
CA SER A 125 -14.30 7.14 12.04
C SER A 125 -15.65 6.49 11.74
N ASP A 126 -16.40 7.10 10.83
CA ASP A 126 -17.48 6.43 10.12
C ASP A 126 -16.93 5.56 8.96
N ARG A 127 -17.83 4.86 8.26
CA ARG A 127 -17.48 4.00 7.12
C ARG A 127 -16.87 4.79 5.95
N LYS A 128 -17.28 6.04 5.74
CA LYS A 128 -16.79 6.87 4.63
C LYS A 128 -15.34 7.29 4.88
N LEU A 129 -15.03 7.70 6.12
CA LEU A 129 -13.68 8.02 6.54
C LEU A 129 -12.76 6.80 6.48
N GLU A 130 -13.22 5.63 6.95
CA GLU A 130 -12.47 4.38 6.83
C GLU A 130 -12.12 4.08 5.36
N LEU A 131 -13.11 4.06 4.47
CA LEU A 131 -12.92 3.74 3.06
C LEU A 131 -11.97 4.70 2.35
N LEU A 132 -12.13 6.01 2.58
CA LEU A 132 -11.23 6.99 1.98
C LEU A 132 -9.82 6.91 2.56
N SER A 133 -9.68 6.68 3.87
CA SER A 133 -8.36 6.51 4.50
C SER A 133 -7.62 5.31 3.91
N PHE A 134 -8.34 4.21 3.66
CA PHE A 134 -7.79 3.01 3.01
C PHE A 134 -7.43 3.23 1.53
N PHE A 135 -8.24 4.00 0.80
CA PHE A 135 -7.90 4.44 -0.55
C PHE A 135 -6.58 5.22 -0.58
N LEU A 136 -6.45 6.24 0.29
CA LEU A 136 -5.28 7.13 0.32
C LEU A 136 -4.00 6.39 0.73
N ILE A 137 -4.08 5.49 1.72
CA ILE A 137 -2.91 4.71 2.14
C ILE A 137 -2.50 3.65 1.09
N GLU A 138 -3.42 3.12 0.29
CA GLU A 138 -3.07 2.22 -0.81
C GLU A 138 -2.41 2.97 -1.98
N LEU A 139 -2.79 4.23 -2.23
CA LEU A 139 -2.02 5.09 -3.16
C LEU A 139 -0.56 5.23 -2.69
N CYS A 140 -0.34 5.38 -1.38
CA CYS A 140 1.00 5.46 -0.82
C CYS A 140 1.85 4.19 -1.04
N LEU A 141 1.23 3.01 -1.17
CA LEU A 141 1.97 1.77 -1.42
C LEU A 141 2.64 1.76 -2.80
N VAL A 142 2.00 2.41 -3.78
CA VAL A 142 2.49 2.48 -5.17
C VAL A 142 3.70 3.41 -5.27
N GLU A 143 3.70 4.49 -4.49
CA GLU A 143 4.69 5.56 -4.58
C GLU A 143 5.96 5.24 -3.76
N TYR A 144 7.10 5.09 -4.46
CA TYR A 144 8.35 4.69 -3.80
C TYR A 144 8.86 5.74 -2.80
N GLU A 145 8.60 7.03 -3.03
CA GLU A 145 9.02 8.10 -2.14
C GLU A 145 8.40 8.00 -0.73
N MET A 146 7.27 7.29 -0.60
CA MET A 146 6.59 7.10 0.68
C MET A 146 7.35 6.20 1.65
N LEU A 147 8.33 5.42 1.16
CA LEU A 147 9.20 4.61 2.02
C LEU A 147 10.07 5.43 2.98
N LYS A 148 10.19 6.75 2.77
CA LYS A 148 10.87 7.64 3.73
C LYS A 148 10.12 7.81 5.06
N PHE A 149 8.82 7.50 5.09
CA PHE A 149 7.98 7.62 6.28
C PHE A 149 7.74 6.26 6.96
N PRO A 150 7.69 6.20 8.30
CA PRO A 150 7.36 4.96 8.99
C PRO A 150 5.88 4.59 8.82
N PRO A 151 5.51 3.30 8.93
CA PRO A 151 4.14 2.83 8.71
C PRO A 151 3.05 3.55 9.53
N SER A 152 3.33 3.87 10.79
CA SER A 152 2.42 4.62 11.67
C SER A 152 2.15 6.03 11.14
N PHE A 153 3.16 6.69 10.59
CA PHE A 153 3.05 8.06 10.11
C PHE A 153 2.22 8.15 8.83
N ILE A 154 2.42 7.20 7.90
CA ILE A 154 1.60 7.11 6.68
C ILE A 154 0.13 6.88 7.06
N ALA A 155 -0.15 5.99 8.01
CA ALA A 155 -1.52 5.74 8.47
C ALA A 155 -2.18 6.98 9.09
N ALA A 156 -1.45 7.70 9.96
CA ALA A 156 -1.95 8.93 10.57
C ALA A 156 -2.20 10.03 9.52
N ALA A 157 -1.25 10.24 8.61
CA ALA A 157 -1.36 11.24 7.55
C ALA A 157 -2.51 10.92 6.58
N ALA A 158 -2.73 9.64 6.25
CA ALA A 158 -3.85 9.21 5.40
C ALA A 158 -5.21 9.51 6.06
N ILE A 159 -5.36 9.24 7.37
CA ILE A 159 -6.59 9.56 8.11
C ILE A 159 -6.81 11.08 8.17
N PHE A 160 -5.77 11.85 8.51
CA PHE A 160 -5.85 13.31 8.54
C PHE A 160 -6.27 13.86 7.18
N THR A 161 -5.62 13.41 6.11
CA THR A 161 -5.94 13.83 4.73
C THR A 161 -7.38 13.43 4.34
N ALA A 162 -7.85 12.27 4.76
CA ALA A 162 -9.22 11.84 4.53
C ALA A 162 -10.24 12.70 5.28
N GLN A 163 -9.95 13.10 6.53
CA GLN A 163 -10.79 14.06 7.28
C GLN A 163 -10.83 15.43 6.61
N CYS A 164 -9.69 15.93 6.13
CA CYS A 164 -9.61 17.17 5.36
C CYS A 164 -10.49 17.11 4.09
N THR A 165 -10.42 15.98 3.38
CA THR A 165 -11.16 15.74 2.12
C THR A 165 -12.67 15.66 2.36
N LEU A 166 -13.11 14.94 3.40
CA LEU A 166 -14.53 14.67 3.62
C LEU A 166 -15.27 15.80 4.35
N TYR A 167 -14.59 16.46 5.29
CA TYR A 167 -15.23 17.34 6.25
C TYR A 167 -14.66 18.77 6.22
N GLY A 168 -13.65 19.04 5.38
CA GLY A 168 -12.97 20.34 5.34
C GLY A 168 -12.26 20.69 6.65
N VAL A 169 -12.01 19.70 7.51
CA VAL A 169 -11.35 19.89 8.80
C VAL A 169 -9.90 20.26 8.55
N LYS A 170 -9.46 21.36 9.15
CA LYS A 170 -8.06 21.84 9.08
C LYS A 170 -7.26 21.51 10.33
N GLN A 171 -7.85 20.81 11.31
CA GLN A 171 -7.23 20.57 12.61
C GLN A 171 -7.15 19.09 12.93
N TRP A 172 -5.98 18.63 13.36
CA TRP A 172 -5.82 17.29 13.90
C TRP A 172 -6.34 17.24 15.35
N SER A 173 -7.31 16.37 15.64
CA SER A 173 -7.94 16.38 16.96
C SER A 173 -6.98 15.97 18.07
N THR A 174 -7.14 16.54 19.27
CA THR A 174 -6.28 16.23 20.43
C THR A 174 -6.28 14.74 20.77
N THR A 175 -7.41 14.05 20.57
CA THR A 175 -7.50 12.59 20.74
C THR A 175 -6.65 11.84 19.71
N CYS A 176 -6.65 12.27 18.46
CA CYS A 176 -5.81 11.67 17.43
C CYS A 176 -4.34 11.94 17.68
N GLU A 177 -3.96 13.17 18.02
CA GLU A 177 -2.57 13.51 18.39
C GLU A 177 -2.09 12.69 19.60
N LEU A 178 -2.93 12.55 20.63
CA LEU A 178 -2.61 11.76 21.83
C LEU A 178 -2.33 10.28 21.49
N HIS A 179 -3.12 9.68 20.59
CA HIS A 179 -3.00 8.27 20.24
C HIS A 179 -1.96 7.97 19.16
N THR A 180 -1.72 8.91 18.24
CA THR A 180 -0.72 8.76 17.17
C THR A 180 0.66 9.25 17.57
N LYS A 181 0.73 10.17 18.55
CA LYS A 181 1.94 10.92 18.93
C LYS A 181 2.48 11.85 17.83
N TYR A 182 1.66 12.15 16.82
CA TYR A 182 2.00 13.07 15.75
C TYR A 182 1.09 14.30 15.80
N SER A 183 1.70 15.48 15.74
CA SER A 183 0.99 16.74 15.58
C SER A 183 0.59 16.96 14.13
N GLU A 184 -0.40 17.83 13.90
CA GLU A 184 -0.81 18.24 12.57
C GLU A 184 0.38 18.71 11.71
N TYR A 185 1.21 19.59 12.28
CA TYR A 185 2.37 20.17 11.59
C TYR A 185 3.34 19.10 11.06
N GLN A 186 3.53 18.02 11.83
CA GLN A 186 4.37 16.90 11.40
C GLN A 186 3.73 16.19 10.20
N LEU A 187 2.42 15.93 10.25
CA LEU A 187 1.70 15.17 9.21
C LEU A 187 1.60 15.93 7.88
N LEU A 188 1.66 17.27 7.89
CA LEU A 188 1.43 18.11 6.72
C LEU A 188 2.28 17.76 5.49
N GLU A 189 3.56 17.43 5.64
CA GLU A 189 4.41 17.06 4.50
C GLU A 189 3.87 15.80 3.79
N CYS A 190 3.61 14.75 4.55
CA CYS A 190 3.08 13.49 4.02
C CYS A 190 1.67 13.69 3.46
N SER A 191 0.81 14.44 4.15
CA SER A 191 -0.53 14.77 3.67
C SER A 191 -0.52 15.52 2.34
N ARG A 192 0.41 16.45 2.12
CA ARG A 192 0.56 17.13 0.82
C ARG A 192 0.92 16.16 -0.31
N LEU A 193 1.82 15.22 -0.06
CA LEU A 193 2.16 14.17 -1.02
C LEU A 193 0.93 13.30 -1.34
N ILE A 194 0.19 12.88 -0.31
CA ILE A 194 -1.04 12.09 -0.45
C ILE A 194 -2.09 12.84 -1.29
N VAL A 195 -2.26 14.15 -1.09
CA VAL A 195 -3.17 14.96 -1.92
C VAL A 195 -2.70 14.98 -3.38
N GLY A 196 -1.39 15.12 -3.62
CA GLY A 196 -0.82 15.04 -4.97
C GLY A 196 -1.08 13.69 -5.66
N PHE A 197 -0.98 12.57 -4.92
CA PHE A 197 -1.32 11.25 -5.46
C PHE A 197 -2.81 11.12 -5.72
N HIS A 198 -3.65 11.62 -4.81
CA HIS A 198 -5.10 11.60 -4.95
C HIS A 198 -5.55 12.35 -6.22
N GLN A 199 -5.00 13.54 -6.49
CA GLN A 199 -5.28 14.31 -7.71
C GLN A 199 -4.97 13.54 -9.00
N ASN A 200 -3.89 12.76 -8.99
CA ASN A 200 -3.41 12.03 -10.16
C ASN A 200 -3.95 10.60 -10.22
N ALA A 201 -4.75 10.15 -9.24
CA ALA A 201 -5.16 8.75 -9.11
C ALA A 201 -6.00 8.27 -10.31
N ALA A 202 -6.83 9.15 -10.89
CA ALA A 202 -7.68 8.82 -12.03
C ALA A 202 -7.01 9.03 -13.40
N THR A 203 -6.06 9.97 -13.49
CA THR A 203 -5.46 10.46 -14.74
C THR A 203 -4.05 9.91 -14.98
N GLY A 204 -3.42 9.34 -13.95
CA GLY A 204 -2.11 8.73 -14.03
C GLY A 204 -2.06 7.46 -14.86
N LYS A 205 -0.85 6.93 -15.05
CA LYS A 205 -0.63 5.66 -15.78
C LYS A 205 -0.92 4.43 -14.93
N LEU A 206 -0.82 4.57 -13.60
CA LEU A 206 -1.04 3.53 -12.61
C LEU A 206 -2.37 3.83 -11.93
N THR A 207 -3.38 3.01 -12.19
CA THR A 207 -4.79 3.30 -11.84
C THR A 207 -5.47 2.15 -11.12
N GLY A 208 -4.74 1.09 -10.76
CA GLY A 208 -5.27 -0.09 -10.08
C GLY A 208 -5.99 0.29 -8.78
N VAL A 209 -5.38 1.16 -7.97
CA VAL A 209 -5.99 1.67 -6.72
C VAL A 209 -7.28 2.44 -7.02
N HIS A 210 -7.24 3.40 -7.95
CA HIS A 210 -8.44 4.18 -8.30
C HIS A 210 -9.56 3.29 -8.83
N ARG A 211 -9.26 2.33 -9.70
CA ARG A 211 -10.24 1.37 -10.23
C ARG A 211 -10.88 0.53 -9.12
N LYS A 212 -10.09 0.01 -8.18
CA LYS A 212 -10.58 -0.74 -7.00
C LYS A 212 -11.56 0.10 -6.18
N TYR A 213 -11.16 1.31 -5.77
CA TYR A 213 -11.95 2.17 -4.89
C TYR A 213 -13.06 2.97 -5.59
N ASN A 214 -13.13 2.93 -6.92
CA ASN A 214 -14.25 3.46 -7.70
C ASN A 214 -15.40 2.45 -7.85
N THR A 215 -15.29 1.24 -7.28
CA THR A 215 -16.41 0.29 -7.24
C THR A 215 -17.39 0.61 -6.11
N SER A 216 -18.62 0.09 -6.22
CA SER A 216 -19.66 0.26 -5.18
C SER A 216 -19.28 -0.43 -3.86
N LYS A 217 -18.49 -1.50 -3.90
CA LYS A 217 -17.95 -2.20 -2.70
C LYS A 217 -17.21 -1.24 -1.76
N PHE A 218 -16.52 -0.25 -2.33
CA PHE A 218 -15.77 0.77 -1.59
C PHE A 218 -16.48 2.13 -1.55
N GLY A 219 -17.81 2.16 -1.74
CA GLY A 219 -18.60 3.39 -1.65
C GLY A 219 -18.19 4.47 -2.65
N HIS A 220 -17.54 4.09 -3.75
CA HIS A 220 -16.93 5.02 -4.70
C HIS A 220 -15.99 6.05 -4.04
N ALA A 221 -15.21 5.65 -3.02
CA ALA A 221 -14.33 6.55 -2.27
C ALA A 221 -13.39 7.35 -3.19
N ALA A 222 -12.94 6.74 -4.29
CA ALA A 222 -12.08 7.36 -5.29
C ALA A 222 -12.70 8.56 -6.04
N LYS A 223 -14.02 8.79 -5.93
CA LYS A 223 -14.72 9.95 -6.51
C LYS A 223 -14.71 11.18 -5.59
N CYS A 224 -14.12 11.10 -4.40
CA CYS A 224 -14.02 12.28 -3.53
C CYS A 224 -13.05 13.29 -4.13
N GLU A 225 -13.37 14.58 -4.03
CA GLU A 225 -12.46 15.63 -4.48
C GLU A 225 -11.27 15.76 -3.52
N PRO A 226 -10.01 15.78 -4.00
CA PRO A 226 -8.84 15.94 -3.14
C PRO A 226 -8.90 17.22 -2.29
N ALA A 227 -8.31 17.18 -1.09
CA ALA A 227 -8.18 18.35 -0.22
C ALA A 227 -7.14 19.36 -0.74
N HIS A 228 -7.44 20.03 -1.86
CA HIS A 228 -6.55 20.96 -2.57
C HIS A 228 -5.96 22.05 -1.67
N PHE A 229 -6.73 22.53 -0.69
CA PHE A 229 -6.30 23.56 0.25
C PHE A 229 -5.07 23.17 1.10
N LEU A 230 -4.74 21.87 1.22
CA LEU A 230 -3.52 21.45 1.92
C LEU A 230 -2.24 21.74 1.11
N LEU A 231 -2.35 21.94 -0.20
CA LEU A 231 -1.23 22.27 -1.07
C LEU A 231 -0.90 23.77 -1.08
N GLU A 232 -1.87 24.61 -0.72
CA GLU A 232 -1.69 26.05 -0.61
C GLU A 232 -0.80 26.31 0.61
N GLN A 233 0.45 26.72 0.37
CA GLN A 233 1.30 27.20 1.47
C GLN A 233 0.63 28.45 2.05
N ASN A 234 0.37 28.44 3.36
CA ASN A 234 0.01 29.66 4.08
C ASN A 234 1.09 30.71 3.74
N GLN A 235 0.71 31.73 2.98
CA GLN A 235 1.50 32.94 2.79
C GLN A 235 1.69 33.67 4.12
#